data_AF-R6LWA2-F1
#
_entry.id   AF-R6LWA2-F1
#
_cell.length_a   1.000
_cell.length_b   1.000
_cell.length_c   1.000
_cell.angle_alpha   90.00
_cell.angle_beta   90.00
_cell.angle_gamma   90.00
#
_symmetry.space_group_name_H-M   'P 1'
#
loop_
_entity.id
_entity.type
_entity.pdbx_description
1 polymer ?
#
loop_
_entity_poly.entity_id
_entity_poly.type
_entity_poly.pdbx_seq_one_letter_code
_entity_poly.pdbx_strand_id
1 'polypeptide(L)'
;MKKKKKKGLTKIEKFLYKSCLFIIALLISGIVFTSATVSKMNIELQKMNSEVEKQEDTNQSLAMKINEMASLENIQTISKNLGLSYNNENIKTIE
;
A
#
# COMPACT_ATOMS: atom_id res chain seq x y z
N MET A 1 -65.22 42.34 -17.20
CA MET A 1 -63.91 42.03 -16.57
C MET A 1 -63.31 40.76 -17.18
N LYS A 2 -62.25 40.86 -17.98
CA LYS A 2 -61.58 39.68 -18.58
C LYS A 2 -60.69 39.02 -17.52
N LYS A 3 -61.07 37.84 -17.03
CA LYS A 3 -60.30 37.05 -16.06
C LYS A 3 -58.96 36.63 -16.68
N LYS A 4 -57.85 37.19 -16.17
CA LYS A 4 -56.48 36.79 -16.54
C LYS A 4 -56.29 35.32 -16.14
N LYS A 5 -56.26 34.40 -17.11
CA LYS A 5 -55.91 33.00 -16.86
C LYS A 5 -54.45 32.97 -16.38
N LYS A 6 -54.21 32.51 -15.15
CA LYS A 6 -52.87 32.22 -14.64
C LYS A 6 -52.23 31.21 -15.60
N LYS A 7 -51.22 31.63 -16.36
CA LYS A 7 -50.39 30.70 -17.15
C LYS A 7 -49.66 29.80 -16.14
N GLY A 8 -50.17 28.59 -15.93
CA GLY A 8 -49.46 27.57 -15.18
C GLY A 8 -48.18 27.18 -15.92
N LEU A 9 -47.17 26.72 -15.15
CA LEU A 9 -45.90 26.24 -15.70
C LEU A 9 -46.12 25.27 -16.86
N THR A 10 -45.45 25.56 -17.97
CA THR A 10 -45.51 24.83 -19.23
C THR A 10 -45.00 23.39 -19.00
N LYS A 11 -45.53 22.39 -19.73
CA LYS A 11 -45.13 20.97 -19.54
C LYS A 11 -43.61 20.75 -19.61
N ILE A 12 -42.92 21.56 -20.43
CA ILE A 12 -41.47 21.58 -20.60
C ILE A 12 -40.75 22.07 -19.35
N GLU A 13 -41.25 23.12 -18.68
CA GLU A 13 -40.64 23.66 -17.46
C GLU A 13 -40.67 22.65 -16.31
N LYS A 14 -41.77 21.89 -16.18
CA LYS A 14 -41.86 20.81 -15.18
C LYS A 14 -40.90 19.65 -15.49
N PHE A 15 -40.70 19.33 -16.77
CA PHE A 15 -39.74 18.30 -17.18
C PHE A 15 -38.30 18.73 -16.90
N LEU A 16 -37.92 19.97 -17.24
CA LEU A 16 -36.62 20.55 -16.94
C LEU A 16 -36.32 20.54 -15.44
N TYR A 17 -37.29 20.93 -14.60
CA TYR A 17 -37.12 20.91 -13.16
C TYR A 17 -36.88 19.50 -12.62
N LYS A 18 -37.65 18.52 -13.10
CA LYS A 18 -37.48 17.11 -12.71
C LYS A 18 -36.13 16.54 -13.18
N SER A 19 -35.70 16.87 -14.40
CA SER A 19 -34.40 16.45 -14.94
C SER A 19 -33.24 17.07 -14.17
N CYS A 20 -33.35 18.34 -13.78
CA CYS A 20 -32.34 19.02 -12.97
C CYS A 20 -32.17 18.32 -11.61
N LEU A 21 -33.30 18.01 -10.95
CA LEU A 21 -33.29 17.27 -9.68
C LEU A 21 -32.66 15.88 -9.80
N PHE A 22 -32.91 15.19 -10.92
CA PHE A 22 -32.31 13.90 -11.21
C PHE A 22 -30.79 13.99 -11.42
N ILE A 23 -30.31 14.99 -12.17
CA ILE A 23 -28.88 15.23 -12.38
C ILE A 23 -28.18 15.53 -11.05
N ILE A 24 -28.78 16.37 -10.19
CA ILE A 24 -28.23 16.66 -8.87
C ILE A 24 -28.10 15.38 -8.03
N ALA A 25 -29.12 14.51 -8.04
CA ALA A 25 -29.06 13.23 -7.33
C ALA A 25 -27.93 12.33 -7.87
N LEU A 26 -27.77 12.23 -9.19
CA LEU A 26 -26.69 11.46 -9.80
C LEU A 26 -25.29 12.01 -9.45
N LEU A 27 -25.13 13.33 -9.45
CA LEU A 27 -23.85 13.96 -9.09
C LEU A 27 -23.47 13.67 -7.64
N ILE A 28 -24.43 13.77 -6.70
CA ILE A 28 -24.18 13.44 -5.29
C ILE A 28 -23.77 11.98 -5.15
N SER A 29 -24.49 11.06 -5.79
CA SER A 29 -24.13 9.63 -5.78
C SER A 29 -22.74 9.37 -6.39
N GLY A 30 -22.39 10.05 -7.49
CA GLY A 30 -21.10 9.94 -8.15
C GLY A 30 -19.94 10.43 -7.28
N ILE A 31 -20.11 11.54 -6.57
CA ILE A 31 -19.11 12.07 -5.64
C ILE A 31 -18.88 11.09 -4.49
N VAL A 32 -19.95 10.56 -3.90
CA VAL A 32 -19.83 9.57 -2.79
C VAL A 32 -19.11 8.31 -3.26
N PHE A 33 -19.47 7.78 -4.44
CA PHE A 33 -18.82 6.59 -5.00
C PHE A 33 -17.33 6.82 -5.28
N THR A 34 -16.98 7.99 -5.82
CA THR A 34 -15.60 8.35 -6.13
C THR A 34 -14.79 8.50 -4.84
N SER A 35 -15.33 9.21 -3.84
CA SER A 35 -14.68 9.38 -2.54
C SER A 35 -14.46 8.03 -1.82
N ALA A 36 -15.44 7.12 -1.89
CA ALA A 36 -15.32 5.78 -1.33
C ALA A 36 -14.25 4.96 -2.06
N THR A 37 -14.18 5.05 -3.39
CA THR A 37 -13.17 4.37 -4.20
C THR A 37 -11.76 4.90 -3.90
N VAL A 38 -11.58 6.22 -3.82
CA VAL A 38 -10.29 6.84 -3.46
C VAL A 38 -9.86 6.40 -2.04
N SER A 39 -10.80 6.34 -1.10
CA SER A 39 -10.51 5.88 0.26
C SER A 39 -10.10 4.41 0.30
N LYS A 40 -10.78 3.54 -0.45
CA LYS A 40 -10.39 2.13 -0.59
C LYS A 40 -9.00 1.99 -1.20
N MET A 41 -8.70 2.74 -2.26
CA MET A 41 -7.40 2.73 -2.91
C MET A 41 -6.29 3.18 -1.95
N ASN A 42 -6.52 4.20 -1.14
CA ASN A 42 -5.56 4.62 -0.11
C ASN A 42 -5.31 3.52 0.94
N ILE A 43 -6.35 2.82 1.37
CA ILE A 43 -6.20 1.69 2.32
C ILE A 43 -5.42 0.54 1.68
N GLU A 44 -5.71 0.22 0.43
CA GLU A 44 -5.01 -0.84 -0.31
C GLU A 44 -3.54 -0.49 -0.52
N LEU A 45 -3.24 0.75 -0.88
CA LEU A 45 -1.86 1.26 -0.97
C LEU A 45 -1.14 1.18 0.38
N GLN A 46 -1.79 1.55 1.49
CA GLN A 46 -1.19 1.42 2.82
C GLN A 46 -0.89 -0.04 3.19
N LYS A 47 -1.81 -0.95 2.88
CA LYS A 47 -1.59 -2.39 3.11
C LYS A 47 -0.42 -2.91 2.29
N MET A 48 -0.39 -2.58 0.99
CA MET A 48 0.69 -2.98 0.09
C MET A 48 2.04 -2.44 0.58
N ASN A 49 2.12 -1.17 0.97
CA ASN A 49 3.36 -0.60 1.52
C ASN A 49 3.79 -1.30 2.81
N SER A 50 2.86 -1.64 3.71
CA SER A 50 3.18 -2.38 4.93
C SER A 50 3.66 -3.81 4.65
N GLU A 51 3.13 -4.46 3.61
CA GLU A 51 3.60 -5.79 3.19
C GLU A 51 5.01 -5.71 2.59
N VAL A 52 5.29 -4.69 1.78
CA VAL A 52 6.63 -4.43 1.22
C VAL A 52 7.64 -4.16 2.34
N GLU A 53 7.30 -3.31 3.30
CA GLU A 53 8.16 -2.98 4.45
C GLU A 53 8.51 -4.24 5.26
N LYS A 54 7.52 -5.09 5.56
CA LYS A 54 7.78 -6.37 6.25
C LYS A 54 8.68 -7.31 5.44
N GLN A 55 8.52 -7.33 4.13
CA GLN A 55 9.37 -8.14 3.27
C GLN A 55 10.79 -7.59 3.23
N GLU A 56 10.97 -6.27 3.20
CA GLU A 56 12.27 -5.61 3.28
C GLU A 56 12.98 -5.91 4.60
N ASP A 57 12.28 -5.78 5.73
CA ASP A 57 12.80 -6.15 7.06
C ASP A 57 13.23 -7.62 7.12
N THR A 58 12.43 -8.51 6.53
CA THR A 58 12.74 -9.95 6.47
C THR A 58 13.98 -10.18 5.62
N ASN A 59 14.07 -9.53 4.46
CA ASN A 59 15.24 -9.63 3.58
C ASN A 59 16.50 -9.12 4.26
N GLN A 60 16.42 -7.99 4.97
CA GLN A 60 17.53 -7.44 5.75
C GLN A 60 17.95 -8.40 6.87
N SER A 61 16.99 -8.96 7.62
CA SER A 61 17.28 -9.94 8.67
C SER A 61 17.96 -11.19 8.13
N LEU A 62 17.51 -11.70 6.97
CA LEU A 62 18.15 -12.84 6.32
C LEU A 62 19.57 -12.51 5.87
N ALA A 63 19.79 -11.32 5.30
CA ALA A 63 21.13 -10.86 4.92
C ALA A 63 22.06 -10.74 6.14
N MET A 64 21.56 -10.23 7.27
CA MET A 64 22.32 -10.19 8.53
C MET A 64 22.71 -11.60 9.00
N LYS A 65 21.77 -12.56 8.98
CA LYS A 65 22.06 -13.95 9.32
C LYS A 65 23.10 -14.58 8.42
N ILE A 66 23.08 -14.29 7.12
CA ILE A 66 24.11 -14.76 6.19
C ILE A 66 25.48 -14.23 6.60
N ASN A 67 25.59 -12.93 6.91
CA ASN A 67 26.84 -12.33 7.36
C ASN A 67 27.31 -12.90 8.70
N GLU A 68 26.41 -13.15 9.65
CA GLU A 68 26.73 -13.78 10.92
C GLU A 68 27.24 -15.22 10.72
N MET A 69 26.59 -16.00 9.85
CA MET A 69 27.02 -17.36 9.52
C MET A 69 28.37 -17.39 8.80
N ALA A 70 28.64 -16.43 7.91
CA ALA A 70 29.91 -16.30 7.22
C ALA A 70 31.02 -15.65 8.08
N SER A 71 30.67 -15.14 9.26
CA SER A 71 31.63 -14.46 10.13
C SER A 71 32.73 -15.40 10.60
N LEU A 72 33.93 -14.85 10.75
CA LEU A 72 35.07 -15.58 11.31
C LEU A 72 34.75 -16.19 12.68
N GLU A 73 33.96 -15.49 13.49
CA GLU A 73 33.50 -15.95 14.80
C GLU A 73 32.68 -17.24 14.69
N ASN A 74 31.74 -17.31 13.74
CA ASN A 74 30.97 -18.52 13.50
C ASN A 74 31.86 -19.66 12.98
N ILE A 75 32.78 -19.37 12.05
CA ILE A 75 33.74 -20.36 11.54
C ILE A 75 34.61 -20.93 12.67
N GLN A 76 35.13 -20.07 13.55
CA GLN A 76 35.93 -20.49 14.71
C GLN A 76 35.11 -21.31 15.72
N THR A 77 33.86 -20.92 15.95
CA THR A 77 32.93 -21.64 16.84
C THR A 77 32.65 -23.04 16.31
N ILE A 78 32.30 -23.17 15.03
CA ILE A 78 32.08 -24.48 14.38
C ILE A 78 33.38 -25.31 14.41
N SER A 79 34.52 -24.72 14.12
CA SER A 79 35.83 -25.42 14.15
C SER A 79 36.12 -25.99 15.54
N LYS A 80 35.94 -25.20 16.61
CA LYS A 80 36.11 -25.66 17.99
C LYS A 80 35.14 -26.79 18.34
N ASN A 81 33.87 -26.68 17.94
CA ASN A 81 32.86 -27.72 18.18
C ASN A 81 33.19 -29.05 17.47
N LEU A 82 33.86 -28.98 16.33
CA LEU A 82 34.36 -30.15 15.59
C LEU A 82 35.70 -30.68 16.12
N GLY A 83 36.23 -30.11 17.20
CA GLY A 83 37.52 -30.51 17.78
C GLY A 83 38.74 -30.01 17.00
N LEU A 84 38.55 -29.09 16.05
CA LEU A 84 39.62 -28.46 15.29
C LEU A 84 40.16 -27.25 16.07
N SER A 85 41.47 -27.20 16.28
CA SER A 85 42.13 -26.07 16.95
C SER A 85 42.84 -25.18 15.94
N TYR A 86 42.91 -23.89 16.26
CA TYR A 86 43.63 -22.91 15.44
C TYR A 86 45.14 -23.09 15.65
N ASN A 87 45.85 -23.67 14.69
CA ASN A 87 47.29 -23.85 14.76
C ASN A 87 48.01 -22.67 14.11
N ASN A 88 48.52 -21.76 14.94
CA ASN A 88 49.19 -20.53 14.49
C ASN A 88 50.63 -20.76 13.99
N GLU A 89 51.22 -21.94 14.22
CA GLU A 89 52.63 -22.23 13.89
C GLU A 89 52.85 -22.56 12.40
N ASN A 90 51.78 -22.85 11.64
CA ASN A 90 51.85 -23.22 10.21
C ASN A 90 51.19 -22.19 9.27
N ILE A 91 50.98 -20.95 9.71
CA ILE A 91 50.43 -19.90 8.84
C ILE A 91 51.55 -19.40 7.91
N LYS A 92 51.42 -19.66 6.61
CA LYS A 92 52.25 -19.02 5.58
C LYS A 92 51.58 -17.74 5.12
N THR A 93 52.17 -16.60 5.44
CA THR A 93 51.84 -15.32 4.80
C THR A 93 52.41 -15.35 3.38
N ILE A 94 51.56 -15.23 2.37
CA ILE A 94 51.98 -15.01 0.99
C ILE A 94 51.88 -13.50 0.77
N GLU A 95 53.03 -12.83 0.63
CA GLU A 95 53.12 -11.46 0.08
C GLU A 95 52.90 -11.48 -1.44
#